data_AF-A0A519V5B4-F1
#
_entry.id   AF-A0A519V5B4-F1
#
_cell.length_a   1.000
_cell.length_b   1.000
_cell.length_c   1.000
_cell.angle_alpha   90.00
_cell.angle_beta   90.00
_cell.angle_gamma   90.00
#
_symmetry.space_group_name_H-M   'P 1'
#
loop_
_entity.id
_entity.type
_entity.pdbx_description
1 polymer ?
#
loop_
_entity_poly.entity_id
_entity_poly.type
_entity_poly.pdbx_seq_one_letter_code
_entity_poly.pdbx_strand_id
1 'polypeptide(L)'
;MPQIILNEKLIFVFEPSGKKIRLVITEADEELVCRKETLKNLQCFLAEEQAHLFKGRLQLFKSGDEIDVKVKNEIVGKISVQNFQHALN
;
A
#
# COMPACT_ATOMS: atom_id res chain seq x y z
N MET A 1 -3.67 12.45 6.86
CA MET A 1 -3.47 11.02 6.54
C MET A 1 -2.33 10.94 5.56
N PRO A 2 -1.29 10.14 5.80
CA PRO A 2 -0.18 10.01 4.86
C PRO A 2 -0.67 9.52 3.50
N GLN A 3 -0.06 10.03 2.44
CA GLN A 3 -0.41 9.70 1.06
C GLN A 3 0.85 9.57 0.20
N ILE A 4 0.80 8.66 -0.77
CA ILE A 4 1.86 8.45 -1.76
C ILE A 4 1.23 8.54 -3.15
N ILE A 5 1.77 9.41 -4.01
CA ILE A 5 1.34 9.49 -5.41
C ILE A 5 1.88 8.27 -6.14
N LEU A 6 0.99 7.48 -6.76
CA LEU A 6 1.38 6.29 -7.52
C LEU A 6 1.63 6.59 -8.99
N ASN A 7 0.82 7.47 -9.57
CA ASN A 7 0.93 7.99 -10.93
C ASN A 7 0.09 9.28 -11.06
N GLU A 8 -0.12 9.77 -12.29
CA GLU A 8 -0.87 11.01 -12.57
C GLU A 8 -2.34 11.01 -12.08
N LYS A 9 -2.92 9.83 -11.82
CA LYS A 9 -4.33 9.67 -11.46
C LYS A 9 -4.55 9.07 -10.08
N LEU A 10 -3.63 8.20 -9.65
CA LEU A 10 -3.83 7.35 -8.48
C LEU A 10 -3.00 7.78 -7.29
N ILE A 11 -3.65 7.80 -6.14
CA ILE A 11 -3.05 8.11 -4.84
C ILE A 11 -3.24 6.91 -3.91
N PHE A 12 -2.21 6.59 -3.13
CA PHE A 12 -2.26 5.59 -2.08
C PHE A 12 -2.35 6.25 -0.71
N VAL A 13 -3.49 6.12 -0.04
CA VAL A 13 -3.81 6.77 1.23
C VAL A 13 -3.75 5.77 2.39
N PHE A 14 -3.23 6.24 3.52
CA PHE A 14 -3.05 5.48 4.76
C PHE A 14 -3.92 6.11 5.85
N GLU A 15 -5.01 5.43 6.22
CA GLU A 15 -5.99 5.94 7.17
C GLU A 15 -5.99 5.11 8.46
N PRO A 16 -5.98 5.74 9.65
CA PRO A 16 -6.14 5.01 10.89
C PRO A 16 -7.54 4.37 10.96
N SER A 17 -7.61 3.09 11.34
CA SER A 17 -8.85 2.33 11.49
C SER A 17 -8.83 1.48 12.75
N GLY A 18 -9.00 2.15 13.90
CA GLY A 18 -8.86 1.53 15.21
C GLY A 18 -7.43 1.05 15.44
N LYS A 19 -7.24 -0.25 15.70
CA LYS A 19 -5.92 -0.88 15.86
C LYS A 19 -5.24 -1.29 14.53
N LYS A 20 -5.83 -0.90 13.40
CA LYS A 20 -5.38 -1.25 12.05
C LYS A 20 -5.18 0.01 11.23
N ILE A 21 -4.45 -0.13 10.13
CA ILE A 21 -4.32 0.88 9.09
C ILE A 21 -5.17 0.43 7.91
N ARG A 22 -5.95 1.34 7.36
CA ARG A 22 -6.71 1.17 6.12
C ARG A 22 -5.90 1.78 5.00
N LEU A 23 -5.55 0.93 4.04
CA LEU A 23 -4.79 1.22 2.85
C LEU A 23 -5.78 1.39 1.70
N VAL A 24 -5.82 2.56 1.06
CA VAL A 24 -6.86 2.94 0.09
C VAL A 24 -6.22 3.47 -1.18
N ILE A 25 -6.63 2.96 -2.34
CA ILE A 25 -6.28 3.55 -3.63
C ILE A 25 -7.42 4.45 -4.07
N THR A 26 -7.13 5.70 -4.35
CA THR A 26 -8.11 6.69 -4.84
C THR A 26 -7.76 7.20 -6.24
N GLU A 27 -8.78 7.58 -7.00
CA GLU A 27 -8.68 8.32 -8.27
C GLU A 27 -9.63 9.52 -8.19
N ALA A 28 -9.13 10.74 -8.35
CA ALA A 28 -9.93 11.97 -8.25
C ALA A 28 -10.85 12.00 -7.00
N ASP A 29 -10.31 11.67 -5.84
CA ASP A 29 -10.99 11.56 -4.54
C ASP A 29 -12.03 10.42 -4.41
N GLU A 30 -12.23 9.60 -5.45
CA GLU A 30 -13.06 8.40 -5.37
C GLU A 30 -12.24 7.18 -4.92
N GLU A 31 -12.76 6.41 -3.98
CA GLU A 31 -12.16 5.17 -3.53
C GLU A 31 -12.36 4.03 -4.55
N LEU A 32 -11.25 3.51 -5.09
CA LEU A 32 -11.28 2.37 -5.99
C LEU A 32 -11.24 1.04 -5.24
N VAL A 33 -10.30 0.91 -4.30
CA VAL A 33 -10.10 -0.30 -3.50
C VAL A 33 -9.52 0.04 -2.13
N CYS A 34 -9.87 -0.74 -1.10
CA CYS A 34 -9.21 -0.65 0.19
C CYS A 34 -8.95 -2.02 0.84
N ARG A 35 -7.95 -2.05 1.73
CA ARG A 35 -7.68 -3.16 2.66
C ARG A 35 -7.31 -2.64 4.03
N LYS A 36 -7.64 -3.40 5.07
CA LYS A 36 -7.22 -3.11 6.44
C LYS A 36 -6.17 -4.12 6.88
N GLU A 37 -5.11 -3.65 7.50
CA GLU A 37 -4.05 -4.49 8.04
C GLU A 37 -3.51 -3.94 9.37
N THR A 38 -2.97 -4.81 10.21
CA THR A 38 -2.29 -4.40 11.43
C THR A 38 -0.93 -3.79 11.12
N LEU A 39 -0.51 -2.79 11.90
CA LEU A 39 0.83 -2.19 11.76
C LEU A 39 1.93 -3.25 11.87
N LYS A 40 1.78 -4.23 12.77
CA LYS A 40 2.71 -5.35 12.93
C LYS A 40 2.89 -6.14 11.63
N ASN A 41 1.80 -6.53 10.96
CA ASN A 41 1.89 -7.30 9.71
C ASN A 41 2.50 -6.47 8.58
N LEU A 42 2.21 -5.17 8.52
CA LEU A 42 2.84 -4.26 7.56
C LEU A 42 4.35 -4.13 7.79
N GLN A 43 4.78 -4.03 9.05
CA GLN A 43 6.20 -4.03 9.41
C GLN A 43 6.88 -5.36 9.07
N CYS A 44 6.24 -6.50 9.33
CA CYS A 44 6.76 -7.80 8.92
C CYS A 44 6.92 -7.89 7.40
N PHE A 45 5.95 -7.40 6.62
CA PHE A 45 6.05 -7.33 5.16
C PHE A 45 7.25 -6.49 4.67
N LEU A 46 7.56 -5.38 5.35
CA LEU A 46 8.71 -4.54 5.00
C LEU A 46 10.07 -5.16 5.39
N ALA A 47 10.09 -6.08 6.35
CA ALA A 47 11.33 -6.70 6.83
C ALA A 47 11.85 -7.84 5.94
N GLU A 48 10.97 -8.45 5.14
CA GLU A 48 11.31 -9.56 4.24
C GLU A 48 11.94 -9.05 2.94
N GLU A 49 12.93 -9.76 2.39
CA GLU A 49 13.56 -9.39 1.11
C GLU A 49 12.55 -9.43 -0.05
N GLN A 50 11.71 -10.46 -0.06
CA GLN A 50 10.59 -10.63 -1.00
C GLN A 50 9.35 -11.04 -0.22
N ALA A 51 8.25 -10.33 -0.45
CA ALA A 51 6.99 -10.63 0.24
C ALA A 51 5.77 -10.21 -0.58
N HIS A 52 4.65 -10.84 -0.26
CA HIS A 52 3.34 -10.48 -0.80
C HIS A 52 2.39 -10.16 0.34
N LEU A 53 1.62 -9.10 0.17
CA LEU A 53 0.55 -8.75 1.09
C LEU A 53 -0.77 -8.61 0.34
N PHE A 54 -1.83 -9.10 0.99
CA PHE A 54 -3.19 -9.24 0.47
C PHE A 54 -3.36 -10.25 -0.66
N LYS A 55 -4.61 -10.72 -0.77
CA LYS A 55 -5.13 -11.44 -1.94
C LYS A 55 -6.32 -10.66 -2.50
N GLY A 56 -6.55 -10.75 -3.81
CA GLY A 56 -7.71 -10.16 -4.48
C GLY A 56 -7.43 -8.82 -5.14
N ARG A 57 -8.30 -7.83 -4.92
CA ARG A 57 -8.30 -6.59 -5.71
C ARG A 57 -7.08 -5.70 -5.47
N LEU A 58 -6.75 -5.35 -4.23
CA LEU A 58 -5.50 -4.68 -3.88
C LEU A 58 -4.48 -5.73 -3.46
N GLN A 59 -3.28 -5.67 -4.03
CA GLN A 59 -2.14 -6.52 -3.67
C GLN A 59 -0.88 -5.67 -3.60
N LEU A 60 0.03 -6.00 -2.68
CA LEU A 60 1.35 -5.40 -2.58
C LEU A 60 2.39 -6.50 -2.76
N PHE A 61 3.39 -6.24 -3.59
CA PHE A 61 4.52 -7.15 -3.80
C PHE A 61 5.82 -6.40 -3.55
N LYS A 62 6.58 -6.83 -2.55
CA LYS A 62 7.89 -6.28 -2.24
C LYS A 62 8.97 -7.13 -2.92
N SER A 63 9.95 -6.46 -3.51
CA SER A 63 11.18 -7.05 -4.02
C SER A 63 12.34 -6.10 -3.73
N GLY A 64 13.19 -6.43 -2.77
CA GLY A 64 14.25 -5.54 -2.30
C GLY A 64 13.66 -4.24 -1.75
N ASP A 65 14.12 -3.10 -2.25
CA ASP A 65 13.70 -1.77 -1.79
C ASP A 65 12.46 -1.20 -2.50
N GLU A 66 11.86 -1.97 -3.41
CA GLU A 66 10.65 -1.59 -4.15
C GLU A 66 9.42 -2.38 -3.70
N ILE A 67 8.26 -1.72 -3.77
CA ILE A 67 6.94 -2.31 -3.59
C ILE A 67 6.09 -1.99 -4.83
N ASP A 68 5.72 -3.04 -5.56
CA ASP A 68 4.71 -2.98 -6.61
C ASP A 68 3.31 -2.94 -5.97
N VAL A 69 2.55 -1.90 -6.30
CA VAL A 69 1.15 -1.77 -5.92
C VAL A 69 0.29 -2.25 -7.07
N LYS A 70 -0.53 -3.28 -6.81
CA LYS A 70 -1.39 -3.88 -7.84
C LYS A 70 -2.87 -3.69 -7.52
N VAL A 71 -3.64 -3.32 -8.55
CA VAL A 71 -5.10 -3.29 -8.51
C VAL A 71 -5.65 -4.21 -9.61
N LYS A 72 -6.53 -5.15 -9.26
CA LYS A 72 -7.08 -6.15 -10.20
C LYS A 72 -5.99 -6.90 -10.99
N ASN A 73 -4.88 -7.22 -10.32
CA ASN A 73 -3.70 -7.90 -10.86
C ASN A 73 -2.83 -7.09 -11.84
N GLU A 74 -3.16 -5.82 -12.08
CA GLU A 74 -2.34 -4.88 -12.86
C GLU A 74 -1.48 -4.03 -11.93
N ILE A 75 -0.21 -3.79 -12.29
CA ILE A 75 0.65 -2.87 -11.55
C ILE A 75 0.19 -1.45 -11.86
N VAL A 76 -0.24 -0.73 -10.81
CA VAL A 76 -0.73 0.64 -10.93
C VAL A 76 0.26 1.69 -10.42
N GLY A 77 1.30 1.25 -9.71
CA GLY A 77 2.37 2.12 -9.26
C GLY A 77 3.47 1.32 -8.56
N LYS A 78 4.63 1.95 -8.46
CA LYS A 78 5.77 1.45 -7.70
C LYS A 78 6.17 2.48 -6.66
N ILE A 79 6.46 2.03 -5.45
CA ILE A 79 6.88 2.90 -4.35
C ILE A 79 8.08 2.29 -3.64
N SER A 80 8.92 3.12 -3.03
CA SER A 80 10.02 2.63 -2.22
C SER A 80 9.52 2.14 -0.86
N VAL A 81 10.23 1.16 -0.30
CA VAL A 81 10.05 0.69 1.09
C VAL A 81 10.13 1.85 2.07
N GLN A 82 11.07 2.77 1.85
CA GLN A 82 11.25 3.97 2.68
C GLN A 82 10.00 4.87 2.68
N ASN A 83 9.41 5.13 1.51
CA ASN A 83 8.19 5.96 1.42
C ASN A 83 7.01 5.27 2.10
N PHE A 84 6.87 3.96 1.91
CA PHE A 84 5.82 3.19 2.58
C PHE A 84 6.00 3.22 4.11
N GLN A 85 7.22 3.01 4.59
CA GLN A 85 7.52 3.03 6.03
C GLN A 85 7.28 4.42 6.64
N HIS A 86 7.63 5.49 5.93
CA HIS A 86 7.32 6.86 6.36
C HIS A 86 5.82 7.10 6.46
N ALA A 87 5.03 6.54 5.54
CA ALA A 87 3.56 6.64 5.55
C ALA A 87 2.87 5.80 6.65
N LEU A 88 3.57 4.86 7.29
CA LEU A 88 3.05 4.09 8.42
C LEU A 88 3.25 4.77 9.78
N ASN A 89 4.11 5.79 9.85
CA ASN A 89 4.48 6.50 11.09
C ASN A 89 3.60 7.71 11.38
#